data_AF-U5VQ88-F1
#
_entry.id   AF-U5VQ88-F1
#
_cell.length_a   1.000
_cell.length_b   1.000
_cell.length_c   1.000
_cell.angle_alpha   90.00
_cell.angle_beta   90.00
_cell.angle_gamma   90.00
#
_symmetry.space_group_name_H-M   'P 1'
#
loop_
_entity.id
_entity.type
_entity.pdbx_description
1 polymer ?
#
loop_
_entity_poly.entity_id
_entity_poly.type
_entity_poly.pdbx_seq_one_letter_code
_entity_poly.pdbx_strand_id
1 'polypeptide(L)'
;MKLKLDLHDIFNKGTEIDKALRGIIDEAIQKKATLVEIIPGKGSGALKKKVLRFLDQREIKQLYHRVEKDGDNWGRLFIHFKFESSQGKGRRGR
;
A
#
# COMPACT_ATOMS: atom_id res chain seq x y z
N MET A 1 13.28 2.34 -0.51
CA MET A 1 13.02 1.10 0.25
C MET A 1 11.65 0.57 -0.12
N LYS A 2 11.47 -0.75 -0.26
CA LYS A 2 10.17 -1.37 -0.53
C LYS A 2 9.75 -2.28 0.63
N LEU A 3 8.45 -2.31 0.93
CA LEU A 3 7.84 -3.22 1.89
C LEU A 3 6.87 -4.16 1.16
N LYS A 4 6.65 -5.33 1.74
CA LYS A 4 5.76 -6.36 1.18
C LYS A 4 4.84 -6.90 2.27
N LEU A 5 3.56 -6.99 1.98
CA LEU A 5 2.55 -7.61 2.83
C LEU A 5 1.87 -8.76 2.10
N ASP A 6 1.97 -9.96 2.65
CA ASP A 6 1.26 -11.14 2.17
C ASP A 6 -0.01 -11.35 3.01
N LEU A 7 -1.17 -11.33 2.35
CA LEU A 7 -2.46 -11.51 2.99
C LEU A 7 -3.03 -12.91 2.75
N HIS A 8 -2.32 -13.77 2.01
CA HIS A 8 -2.77 -15.12 1.69
C HIS A 8 -3.07 -15.93 2.96
N ASP A 9 -2.23 -15.83 3.99
CA ASP A 9 -2.34 -16.67 5.18
C ASP A 9 -3.43 -16.22 6.16
N ILE A 10 -3.84 -14.95 6.09
CA ILE A 10 -4.85 -14.34 6.97
C ILE A 10 -6.16 -14.03 6.24
N PHE A 11 -6.37 -14.62 5.05
CA PHE A 11 -7.51 -14.33 4.18
C PHE A 11 -8.88 -14.51 4.84
N ASN A 12 -8.99 -15.40 5.82
CA ASN A 12 -10.23 -15.71 6.55
C ASN A 12 -10.39 -14.89 7.85
N LYS A 13 -9.38 -14.11 8.25
CA LYS A 13 -9.40 -13.29 9.47
C LYS A 13 -9.59 -11.83 9.11
N GLY A 14 -10.84 -11.44 8.88
CA GLY A 14 -11.23 -10.08 8.47
C GLY A 14 -10.55 -8.97 9.29
N THR A 15 -10.60 -9.07 10.62
CA THR A 15 -10.02 -8.08 11.53
C THR A 15 -8.49 -8.00 11.43
N GLU A 16 -7.83 -9.13 11.21
CA GLU A 16 -6.37 -9.18 11.12
C GLU A 16 -5.87 -8.56 9.81
N ILE A 17 -6.64 -8.69 8.72
CA ILE A 17 -6.35 -8.01 7.45
C ILE A 17 -6.31 -6.50 7.66
N ASP A 18 -7.31 -5.93 8.34
CA ASP A 18 -7.40 -4.48 8.53
C ASP A 18 -6.26 -3.96 9.43
N LYS A 19 -5.90 -4.72 10.47
CA LYS A 19 -4.73 -4.41 11.31
C LYS A 19 -3.41 -4.49 10.54
N ALA A 20 -3.22 -5.55 9.73
CA ALA A 20 -2.00 -5.74 8.96
C ALA A 20 -1.82 -4.66 7.89
N LEU A 21 -2.92 -4.28 7.21
CA LEU A 21 -2.94 -3.18 6.25
C LEU A 21 -2.58 -1.85 6.90
N ARG A 22 -3.12 -1.56 8.09
CA ARG A 22 -2.75 -0.34 8.82
C ARG A 22 -1.30 -0.35 9.26
N GLY A 23 -0.85 -1.47 9.84
CA GLY A 23 0.53 -1.65 10.30
C GLY A 23 1.56 -1.46 9.19
N ILE A 24 1.35 -2.03 8.00
CA ILE A 24 2.31 -1.88 6.90
C ILE A 24 2.37 -0.45 6.35
N ILE A 25 1.24 0.29 6.38
CA ILE A 25 1.20 1.69 5.95
C ILE A 25 1.92 2.57 6.97
N ASP A 26 1.66 2.37 8.25
CA ASP A 26 2.34 3.10 9.32
C ASP A 26 3.86 2.82 9.29
N GLU A 27 4.25 1.57 9.09
CA GLU A 27 5.65 1.18 8.90
C GLU A 27 6.26 1.84 7.66
N ALA A 28 5.52 1.91 6.55
CA ALA A 28 5.98 2.57 5.33
C ALA A 28 6.25 4.07 5.56
N ILE A 29 5.40 4.73 6.35
CA ILE A 29 5.59 6.15 6.71
C ILE A 29 6.80 6.30 7.63
N GLN A 30 6.90 5.49 8.68
CA GLN A 30 8.00 5.53 9.64
C GLN A 30 9.36 5.29 8.97
N LYS A 31 9.44 4.29 8.09
CA LYS A 31 10.66 3.91 7.36
C LYS A 31 10.87 4.70 6.07
N LYS A 32 9.96 5.62 5.72
CA LYS A 32 9.94 6.33 4.44
C LYS A 32 10.05 5.39 3.23
N ALA A 33 9.33 4.27 3.28
CA ALA A 33 9.30 3.28 2.20
C ALA A 33 8.47 3.79 1.03
N THR A 34 9.12 4.06 -0.09
CA THR A 34 8.51 4.65 -1.30
C THR A 34 7.45 3.75 -1.95
N LEU A 35 7.48 2.45 -1.67
CA LEU A 35 6.61 1.45 -2.29
C LEU A 35 6.21 0.37 -1.28
N VAL A 36 4.92 0.05 -1.22
CA VAL A 36 4.38 -1.10 -0.51
C VAL A 36 3.69 -2.03 -1.51
N GLU A 37 4.10 -3.29 -1.55
CA GLU A 37 3.49 -4.34 -2.33
C GLU A 37 2.54 -5.16 -1.45
N ILE A 38 1.26 -5.26 -1.84
CA ILE A 38 0.26 -6.07 -1.14
C ILE A 38 -0.14 -7.24 -2.05
N ILE A 39 -0.08 -8.44 -1.50
CA ILE A 39 -0.47 -9.68 -2.16
C ILE A 39 -1.77 -10.22 -1.53
N PRO A 40 -2.96 -9.81 -2.02
CA PRO A 40 -4.25 -10.34 -1.59
C PRO A 40 -4.57 -11.78 -2.07
N GLY A 41 -3.68 -12.44 -2.82
CA GLY A 41 -3.87 -13.79 -3.34
C GLY A 41 -4.72 -13.88 -4.62
N LYS A 42 -4.80 -15.10 -5.21
CA LYS A 42 -5.48 -15.40 -6.50
C LYS A 42 -6.94 -15.85 -6.36
N GLY A 43 -7.55 -15.71 -5.19
CA GLY A 43 -8.90 -16.21 -4.92
C GLY A 43 -10.02 -15.46 -5.69
N SER A 44 -11.24 -15.51 -5.16
CA SER A 44 -12.46 -14.91 -5.74
C SER A 44 -12.46 -13.38 -5.93
N GLY A 45 -11.34 -12.70 -5.66
CA GLY A 45 -11.22 -11.24 -5.70
C GLY A 45 -11.86 -10.52 -4.51
N ALA A 46 -12.53 -11.23 -3.60
CA ALA A 46 -13.13 -10.65 -2.40
C ALA A 46 -12.09 -9.94 -1.52
N LEU A 47 -10.92 -10.56 -1.32
CA LEU A 47 -9.84 -9.96 -0.53
C LEU A 47 -9.29 -8.70 -1.22
N LYS A 48 -9.09 -8.73 -2.54
CA LYS A 48 -8.68 -7.56 -3.33
C LYS A 48 -9.69 -6.41 -3.19
N LYS A 49 -10.99 -6.68 -3.28
CA LYS A 49 -12.05 -5.68 -3.06
C LYS A 49 -11.99 -5.10 -1.64
N LYS A 50 -11.78 -5.95 -0.63
CA LYS A 50 -11.66 -5.50 0.77
C LYS A 50 -10.46 -4.57 0.95
N VAL A 51 -9.29 -4.93 0.43
CA VAL A 51 -8.07 -4.10 0.48
C VAL A 51 -8.30 -2.76 -0.21
N LEU A 52 -8.88 -2.75 -1.42
CA LEU A 52 -9.18 -1.50 -2.12
C LEU A 52 -10.15 -0.60 -1.32
N ARG A 53 -11.17 -1.19 -0.68
CA ARG A 53 -12.11 -0.44 0.17
C ARG A 53 -11.44 0.13 1.41
N PHE A 54 -10.48 -0.58 2.00
CA PHE A 54 -9.67 -0.07 3.10
C PHE A 54 -8.80 1.12 2.66
N LEU A 55 -8.14 1.00 1.50
CA LEU A 55 -7.27 2.06 0.98
C LEU A 55 -8.03 3.32 0.57
N ASP A 56 -9.32 3.21 0.22
CA ASP A 56 -10.15 4.35 -0.15
C ASP A 56 -10.72 5.12 1.07
N GLN A 57 -10.51 4.62 2.30
CA GLN A 57 -10.84 5.36 3.52
C GLN A 57 -10.08 6.69 3.55
N ARG A 58 -10.79 7.78 3.85
CA ARG A 58 -10.25 9.16 3.76
C ARG A 58 -8.96 9.33 4.56
N GLU A 59 -8.90 8.75 5.76
CA GLU A 59 -7.75 8.82 6.64
C GLU A 59 -6.52 8.05 6.13
N ILE A 60 -6.73 7.02 5.31
CA ILE A 60 -5.67 6.21 4.71
C ILE A 60 -5.23 6.79 3.37
N LYS A 61 -6.20 7.25 2.56
CA LYS A 61 -5.97 7.80 1.22
C LYS A 61 -5.05 9.02 1.21
N GLN A 62 -5.09 9.83 2.26
CA GLN A 62 -4.19 10.98 2.44
C GLN A 62 -2.73 10.60 2.75
N LEU A 63 -2.45 9.34 3.14
CA LEU A 63 -1.13 8.88 3.57
C LEU A 63 -0.24 8.45 2.40
N TYR A 64 -0.83 8.17 1.24
CA TYR A 64 -0.11 7.71 0.06
C TYR A 64 -0.45 8.58 -1.17
N HIS A 65 0.33 8.42 -2.24
CA HIS A 65 0.17 9.22 -3.45
C HIS A 65 -0.75 8.56 -4.48
N ARG A 66 -0.53 7.26 -4.76
CA ARG A 66 -1.35 6.50 -5.72
C ARG A 66 -1.31 5.01 -5.43
N VAL A 67 -2.34 4.31 -5.90
CA VAL A 67 -2.40 2.83 -5.92
C VAL A 67 -2.36 2.36 -7.37
N GLU A 68 -1.45 1.45 -7.66
CA GLU A 68 -1.33 0.77 -8.94
C GLU A 68 -1.83 -0.67 -8.80
N LYS A 69 -2.56 -1.13 -9.80
CA LYS A 69 -3.10 -2.49 -9.87
C LYS A 69 -2.31 -3.21 -10.94
N ASP A 70 -1.73 -4.35 -10.61
CA ASP A 70 -1.11 -5.21 -11.61
C ASP A 70 -2.21 -5.77 -12.53
N GLY A 71 -2.14 -5.44 -13.82
CA GLY A 71 -3.10 -5.83 -14.85
C GLY A 71 -2.85 -7.24 -15.39
N ASP A 72 -1.59 -7.69 -15.37
CA ASP A 72 -1.16 -8.97 -15.92
C ASP A 72 -1.05 -10.06 -14.84
N ASN A 73 -0.78 -9.65 -13.59
CA ASN A 73 -0.72 -10.54 -12.44
C ASN A 73 -1.91 -10.22 -11.51
N TRP A 74 -3.02 -10.95 -11.68
CA TRP A 74 -4.31 -10.69 -11.01
C TRP A 74 -4.29 -10.50 -9.48
N GLY A 75 -3.18 -10.79 -8.79
CA GLY A 75 -3.06 -10.83 -7.34
C GLY A 75 -2.18 -9.78 -6.66
N ARG A 76 -1.74 -8.68 -7.31
CA ARG A 76 -0.89 -7.66 -6.65
C ARG A 76 -1.46 -6.24 -6.70
N LEU A 77 -1.20 -5.50 -5.63
CA LEU A 77 -1.49 -4.07 -5.50
C LEU A 77 -0.22 -3.36 -5.03
N PHE A 78 0.08 -2.22 -5.63
CA PHE A 78 1.23 -1.42 -5.27
C PHE A 78 0.78 -0.06 -4.77
N ILE A 79 1.23 0.32 -3.57
CA ILE A 79 0.95 1.63 -2.99
C ILE A 79 2.23 2.45 -3.06
N HIS A 80 2.15 3.59 -3.74
CA HIS A 80 3.25 4.52 -3.90
C HIS A 80 3.14 5.64 -2.87
N PHE A 81 4.23 5.87 -2.14
CA PHE A 81 4.37 6.95 -1.18
C PHE A 81 5.30 8.02 -1.75
N LYS A 82 4.94 9.28 -1.55
CA LYS A 82 5.78 10.42 -1.92
C LYS A 82 6.41 11.01 -0.66
N PHE A 83 7.65 10.62 -0.39
CA PHE A 83 8.47 11.33 0.59
C PHE A 83 9.32 12.34 -0.17
N GLU A 84 9.38 13.59 0.30
CA GLU A 84 10.37 14.53 -0.22
C GLU A 84 11.74 13.93 0.05
N SER A 85 12.39 13.44 -1.02
CA SER A 85 13.78 13.05 -0.95
C SER A 85 14.57 14.29 -0.59
N SER A 86 15.23 14.27 0.56
CA SER A 86 16.17 15.32 1.00
C SER A 86 17.44 15.38 0.12
N GLN A 87 17.34 15.00 -1.14
CA GLN A 87 18.38 15.01 -2.16
C GLN A 87 17.91 15.99 -3.25
N GLY A 88 18.32 17.26 -3.12
CA GLY A 88 18.39 18.20 -4.23
C GLY A 88 17.10 18.91 -4.66
N LYS A 89 16.46 19.68 -3.78
CA LYS A 89 15.81 20.93 -4.25
C LYS A 89 16.90 21.99 -4.44
N GLY A 90 17.65 21.84 -5.53
CA GLY A 90 18.38 22.96 -6.12
C GLY A 90 17.37 24.05 -6.43
N ARG A 91 17.60 25.22 -5.83
CA ARG A 91 16.90 26.47 -6.10
C ARG A 91 16.79 26.65 -7.61
N ARG A 92 15.60 26.51 -8.20
CA ARG A 92 15.26 27.26 -9.40
C ARG A 92 14.60 28.54 -8.93
N GLY A 93 15.44 29.51 -8.62
CA GLY A 93 15.05 30.89 -8.82
C GLY A 93 14.94 31.14 -10.31
N ARG A 94 13.79 31.68 -10.72
CA ARG A 94 13.71 32.95 -11.46
C ARG A 94 12.29 33.44 -11.39
#